data_AF-A0A1X1TUB9-F1
#
_entry.id   AF-A0A1X1TUB9-F1
#
_cell.length_a   1.000
_cell.length_b   1.000
_cell.length_c   1.000
_cell.angle_alpha   90.00
_cell.angle_beta   90.00
_cell.angle_gamma   90.00
#
_symmetry.space_group_name_H-M   'P 1'
#
loop_
_entity.id
_entity.type
_entity.pdbx_description
1 polymer ?
#
loop_
_entity_poly.entity_id
_entity_poly.type
_entity_poly.pdbx_seq_one_letter_code
_entity_poly.pdbx_strand_id
1 'polypeptide(L)' 'MIWGDRDPYIRFSTARELAERIAHAELIRLRGGDHYIMEERPPVLTDALISLLSVPLTARA' A
#
# COMPACT_ATOMS: atom_id res chain seq x y z
N MET A 1 2.91 1.32 1.69
CA MET A 1 1.72 0.61 2.18
C MET A 1 0.60 0.80 1.17
N ILE A 2 0.03 -0.27 0.62
CA ILE A 2 -1.10 -0.19 -0.33
C ILE A 2 -2.25 -0.97 0.30
N TRP A 3 -3.42 -0.35 0.48
CA TRP A 3 -4.48 -0.93 1.31
C TRP A 3 -5.89 -0.58 0.82
N GLY A 4 -6.78 -1.57 0.81
CA GLY A 4 -8.22 -1.38 0.59
C GLY A 4 -8.92 -0.84 1.83
N ASP A 5 -9.67 0.27 1.72
CA ASP A 5 -10.28 0.89 2.90
C ASP A 5 -11.53 0.17 3.45
N ARG A 6 -11.93 -0.95 2.84
CA ARG A 6 -13.02 -1.83 3.26
C ARG A 6 -12.57 -3.25 3.61
N ASP A 7 -11.27 -3.48 3.76
CA ASP A 7 -10.74 -4.80 4.15
C ASP A 7 -11.42 -5.33 5.44
N PRO A 8 -12.14 -6.47 5.36
CA PRO A 8 -12.89 -7.02 6.50
C PRO A 8 -12.00 -7.76 7.50
N TYR A 9 -10.78 -8.13 7.12
CA TYR A 9 -9.85 -8.91 7.95
C TYR A 9 -8.86 -8.01 8.67
N ILE A 10 -8.37 -6.98 7.99
CA ILE A 10 -7.38 -6.05 8.54
C ILE A 10 -7.81 -4.61 8.28
N ARG A 11 -8.26 -3.95 9.34
CA ARG A 11 -8.78 -2.57 9.28
C ARG A 11 -7.75 -1.60 8.72
N PHE A 12 -8.21 -0.65 7.90
CA PHE A 12 -7.40 0.44 7.34
C PHE A 12 -6.62 1.26 8.39
N SER A 13 -7.10 1.31 9.64
CA SER A 13 -6.37 1.94 10.76
C SER A 13 -4.98 1.32 10.98
N THR A 14 -4.81 0.02 10.75
CA THR A 14 -3.53 -0.68 10.84
C THR A 14 -2.55 -0.16 9.77
N ALA A 15 -3.03 0.04 8.54
CA ALA A 15 -2.22 0.60 7.46
C ALA A 15 -1.69 1.99 7.79
N ARG A 16 -2.54 2.82 8.41
CA ARG A 16 -2.18 4.16 8.88
C ARG A 16 -1.12 4.10 9.98
N GLU A 17 -1.30 3.25 10.98
CA GLU A 17 -0.31 3.09 12.06
C GLU A 17 1.06 2.64 11.50
N LEU A 18 1.07 1.69 10.58
CA LEU A 18 2.30 1.22 9.94
C LEU A 18 3.00 2.35 9.16
N ALA A 19 2.25 3.14 8.40
CA ALA A 19 2.81 4.27 7.66
C ALA A 19 3.36 5.36 8.59
N GLU A 20 2.73 5.60 9.75
CA GLU A 20 3.21 6.55 10.75
C GLU A 20 4.50 6.05 11.46
N ARG A 21 4.71 4.73 11.56
CA ARG A 21 5.84 4.12 12.30
C ARG A 21 7.05 3.74 11.44
N ILE A 22 6.86 3.51 10.14
CA ILE A 22 7.94 3.12 9.22
C ILE A 22 8.48 4.37 8.55
N ALA A 23 9.76 4.68 8.79
CA ALA A 23 10.42 5.81 8.15
C ALA A 23 10.35 5.69 6.62
N HIS A 24 9.97 6.78 5.96
CA HIS A 24 9.80 6.88 4.50
C HIS A 24 8.70 6.00 3.90
N ALA A 25 7.83 5.41 4.71
CA ALA A 25 6.68 4.68 4.19
C ALA A 25 5.63 5.64 3.63
N GLU A 26 5.22 5.41 2.39
CA GLU A 26 4.03 6.04 1.81
C GLU A 26 2.79 5.18 2.03
N LEU A 27 1.62 5.82 2.15
CA LEU A 27 0.32 5.13 2.25
C LEU A 27 -0.54 5.44 1.03
N ILE A 28 -0.85 4.40 0.27
CA ILE A 28 -1.78 4.42 -0.86
C ILE A 28 -3.09 3.77 -0.41
N ARG A 29 -4.16 4.57 -0.33
CA ARG A 29 -5.50 4.11 0.02
C ARG A 29 -6.31 3.80 -1.24
N LEU A 30 -6.72 2.55 -1.39
CA LEU A 30 -7.63 2.10 -2.44
C LEU A 30 -9.08 2.22 -1.95
N ARG A 31 -9.77 3.27 -2.40
CA ARG A 31 -11.15 3.55 -1.97
C ARG A 31 -12.13 2.50 -2.48
N GLY A 32 -12.92 1.97 -1.56
CA GLY A 32 -13.88 0.91 -1.81
C GLY A 32 -13.27 -0.47 -2.01
N GLY A 33 -11.93 -0.61 -1.93
CA GLY A 33 -11.25 -1.89 -2.08
C GLY A 33 -11.29 -2.70 -0.79
N ASP A 34 -11.41 -4.02 -0.90
CA ASP A 34 -11.42 -4.95 0.23
C ASP A 34 -10.02 -5.57 0.48
N HIS A 35 -9.96 -6.83 0.91
CA HIS A 35 -8.71 -7.56 1.14
C HIS A 35 -8.05 -8.04 -0.16
N TYR A 36 -8.84 -8.31 -1.19
CA TYR A 36 -8.42 -8.87 -2.48
C TYR A 36 -8.10 -7.76 -3.49
N ILE A 37 -7.33 -6.76 -3.06
CA ILE A 37 -7.00 -5.58 -3.87
C ILE A 37 -6.24 -5.92 -5.16
N MET A 38 -5.58 -7.08 -5.21
CA MET A 38 -4.91 -7.61 -6.41
C MET A 38 -5.93 -7.97 -7.49
N GLU A 39 -7.05 -8.56 -7.10
CA GLU A 39 -8.14 -8.97 -7.96
C GLU A 39 -9.07 -7.80 -8.30
N GLU A 40 -9.39 -6.95 -7.32
CA GLU A 40 -10.36 -5.85 -7.49
C GLU A 40 -9.81 -4.65 -8.25
N ARG A 41 -8.53 -4.31 -8.03
CA ARG A 41 -7.88 -3.09 -8.56
C ARG A 41 -6.52 -3.35 -9.24
N PRO A 42 -6.40 -4.35 -10.15
CA PRO A 42 -5.11 -4.76 -10.69
C PRO A 42 -4.29 -3.64 -11.35
N PRO A 43 -4.87 -2.72 -12.16
CA PRO A 43 -4.07 -1.65 -12.77
C PRO A 43 -3.47 -0.70 -11.73
N VAL A 44 -4.29 -0.23 -10.78
CA VAL A 44 -3.85 0.73 -9.75
C VAL A 44 -2.78 0.12 -8.86
N LEU A 45 -2.94 -1.16 -8.48
CA LEU A 45 -1.94 -1.86 -7.69
C LEU A 45 -0.64 -2.06 -8.48
N THR A 46 -0.73 -2.46 -9.75
CA THR A 46 0.44 -2.68 -10.61
C THR A 46 1.23 -1.38 -10.80
N ASP A 47 0.56 -0.27 -11.08
CA ASP A 47 1.20 1.04 -11.22
C ASP A 47 1.92 1.45 -9.94
N ALA A 48 1.28 1.25 -8.78
CA ALA A 48 1.89 1.55 -7.49
C ALA A 48 3.12 0.68 -7.20
N LEU A 49 3.08 -0.61 -7.55
CA LEU A 49 4.22 -1.51 -7.42
C LEU A 49 5.37 -1.13 -8.37
N ILE A 50 5.07 -0.80 -9.62
CA ILE A 50 6.09 -0.32 -10.58
C ILE A 50 6.73 0.96 -10.07
N SER A 51 5.93 1.91 -9.56
CA SER A 51 6.44 3.16 -9.00
C SER A 51 7.39 2.88 -7.82
N LEU A 52 7.00 1.99 -6.90
CA LEU A 52 7.84 1.60 -5.76
C LEU A 52 9.17 0.96 -6.21
N LEU A 53 9.10 0.03 -7.16
CA LEU A 53 10.25 -0.76 -7.62
C LEU A 53 11.19 0.03 -8.56
N SER A 54 10.70 1.12 -9.13
CA SER A 54 11.51 2.01 -9.99
C SER A 54 12.43 2.94 -9.18
N VAL A 55 12.22 3.05 -7.86
CA VAL A 55 13.09 3.84 -6.99
C VAL A 55 14.43 3.11 -6.81
N PRO A 56 15.58 3.77 -7.07
CA PRO A 56 16.88 3.16 -6.84
C PRO A 56 17.05 2.69 -5.40
N LEU A 57 17.43 1.43 -5.22
CA LEU A 57 17.80 0.90 -3.91
C LEU A 57 19.05 1.63 -3.42
N THR A 58 18.88 2.53 -2.47
CA THR A 58 20.00 3.12 -1.74
C THR A 58 20.25 2.26 -0.51
N ALA A 59 21.37 1.54 -0.50
CA ALA A 59 21.83 0.88 0.71
C ALA A 59 22.12 1.97 1.76
N ARG A 60 21.44 1.91 2.91
CA ARG A 60 21.81 2.75 4.05
C ARG A 60 23.13 2.22 4.62
N ALA A 61 24.14 3.08 4.64
CA ALA A 61 25.38 2.90 5.40
C ALA A 61 25.13 2.99 6.90
#